data_AF-A0A658QSU5-F1
#
_entry.id   AF-A0A658QSU5-F1
#
_cell.length_a   1.000
_cell.length_b   1.000
_cell.length_c   1.000
_cell.angle_alpha   90.00
_cell.angle_beta   90.00
_cell.angle_gamma   90.00
#
_symmetry.space_group_name_H-M   'P 1'
#
loop_
_entity.id
_entity.type
_entity.pdbx_description
1 polymer ?
#
loop_
_entity_poly.entity_id
_entity_poly.type
_entity_poly.pdbx_seq_one_letter_code
_entity_poly.pdbx_strand_id
1 'polypeptide(L)'
;MLTGRPRTHDAVAVGAVRLLSISDREFRDLLNRRPNLRDRLLAETAERLIHAADRLDSALCLSVPQRVARFLVAGIERGGGGPSLAVRQTDIAETLGVTREAVSAALRRFREARLIDTRYRVIDVLDPDGLRRAMEGGAAVRIDIAATRHHSTLNARPLSRDNATTPPRASRLMPP
;
A
#
# COMPACT_ATOMS: atom_id res chain seq x y z
N MET A 1 -12.20 -17.71 -15.49
CA MET A 1 -13.11 -16.59 -15.81
C MET A 1 -12.37 -15.25 -15.86
N LEU A 2 -11.95 -14.65 -14.73
CA LEU A 2 -11.24 -13.36 -14.77
C LEU A 2 -9.75 -13.47 -15.15
N THR A 3 -9.06 -14.52 -14.69
CA THR A 3 -7.62 -14.75 -14.91
C THR A 3 -7.30 -15.86 -15.91
N GLY A 4 -8.34 -16.53 -16.45
CA GLY A 4 -8.19 -17.72 -17.30
C GLY A 4 -7.59 -18.97 -16.63
N ARG A 5 -7.21 -18.91 -15.35
CA ARG A 5 -6.57 -20.02 -14.64
C ARG A 5 -7.58 -21.04 -14.09
N PRO A 6 -7.16 -22.31 -13.87
CA PRO A 6 -7.94 -23.31 -13.14
C PRO A 6 -8.33 -22.81 -11.76
N ARG A 7 -9.46 -23.32 -11.24
CA ARG A 7 -9.95 -22.96 -9.92
C ARG A 7 -8.99 -23.50 -8.86
N THR A 8 -8.56 -22.63 -7.94
CA THR A 8 -7.57 -22.97 -6.90
C THR A 8 -8.20 -23.32 -5.55
N HIS A 9 -9.51 -23.16 -5.41
CA HIS A 9 -10.24 -23.36 -4.15
C HIS A 9 -11.60 -23.98 -4.41
N ASP A 10 -12.01 -24.89 -3.54
CA ASP A 10 -13.36 -25.42 -3.51
C ASP A 10 -14.31 -24.48 -2.75
N ALA A 11 -15.59 -24.63 -3.01
CA ALA A 11 -16.64 -23.94 -2.26
C ALA A 11 -17.66 -24.97 -1.82
N VAL A 12 -17.87 -25.08 -0.51
CA VAL A 12 -18.79 -26.03 0.10
C VAL A 12 -19.96 -25.26 0.70
N ALA A 13 -21.18 -25.69 0.39
CA ALA A 13 -22.38 -25.13 1.01
C ALA A 13 -22.55 -25.73 2.41
N VAL A 14 -22.62 -24.86 3.44
CA VAL A 14 -22.85 -25.29 4.83
C VAL A 14 -24.33 -25.64 5.08
N GLY A 15 -25.24 -25.24 4.18
CA GLY A 15 -26.66 -25.55 4.24
C GLY A 15 -27.33 -25.40 2.88
N ALA A 16 -28.67 -25.33 2.84
CA ALA A 16 -29.40 -25.14 1.60
C ALA A 16 -29.05 -23.77 0.95
N VAL A 17 -28.56 -23.81 -0.29
CA VAL A 17 -28.18 -22.61 -1.05
C VAL A 17 -28.82 -22.62 -2.43
N ARG A 18 -29.03 -21.42 -2.99
CA ARG A 18 -29.33 -21.23 -4.42
C ARG A 18 -28.17 -20.48 -5.05
N LEU A 19 -27.72 -20.96 -6.21
CA LEU A 19 -26.58 -20.38 -6.93
C LEU A 19 -27.04 -19.85 -8.28
N LEU A 20 -26.50 -18.70 -8.66
CA LEU A 20 -26.55 -18.22 -10.04
C LEU A 20 -25.22 -18.55 -10.71
N SER A 21 -25.26 -19.38 -11.75
CA SER A 21 -24.10 -19.67 -12.58
C SER A 21 -24.08 -18.69 -13.76
N ILE A 22 -22.92 -18.10 -14.03
CA ILE A 22 -22.70 -17.18 -15.14
C ILE A 22 -21.56 -17.76 -15.97
N SER A 23 -21.74 -17.88 -17.29
CA SER A 23 -20.68 -18.35 -18.18
C SER A 23 -19.64 -17.27 -18.46
N ASP A 24 -18.41 -17.68 -18.80
CA ASP A 24 -17.28 -16.77 -19.06
C ASP A 24 -17.62 -15.67 -20.08
N ARG A 25 -18.36 -16.05 -21.12
CA ARG A 25 -18.86 -15.14 -22.15
C ARG A 25 -19.86 -14.13 -21.59
N GLU A 26 -20.89 -14.59 -20.86
CA GLU A 26 -21.93 -13.70 -20.33
C GLU A 26 -21.36 -12.69 -19.34
N PHE A 27 -20.39 -13.10 -18.52
CA PHE A 27 -19.74 -12.20 -17.58
C PHE A 27 -18.91 -11.12 -18.29
N ARG A 28 -18.13 -11.49 -19.32
CA ARG A 28 -17.40 -10.50 -20.12
C ARG A 28 -18.33 -9.53 -20.84
N ASP A 29 -19.40 -10.03 -21.43
CA ASP A 29 -20.41 -9.20 -22.09
C ASP A 29 -21.05 -8.23 -21.09
N LEU A 30 -21.34 -8.68 -19.87
CA LEU A 30 -21.87 -7.84 -18.81
C LEU A 30 -20.89 -6.73 -18.39
N LEU A 31 -19.60 -7.05 -18.22
CA LEU A 31 -18.57 -6.06 -17.89
C LEU A 31 -18.36 -5.03 -19.01
N ASN A 32 -18.46 -5.44 -20.27
CA ASN A 32 -18.37 -4.54 -21.43
C ASN A 32 -19.58 -3.59 -21.52
N ARG A 33 -20.78 -4.10 -21.22
CA ARG A 33 -22.01 -3.29 -21.25
C ARG A 33 -22.15 -2.37 -20.04
N ARG A 34 -21.44 -2.63 -18.94
CA ARG A 34 -21.54 -1.85 -17.69
C ARG A 34 -20.15 -1.50 -17.15
N PRO A 35 -19.50 -0.44 -17.67
CA PRO A 35 -18.17 -0.01 -17.21
C PRO A 35 -18.08 0.23 -15.70
N ASN A 36 -19.13 0.82 -15.09
CA ASN A 36 -19.18 1.04 -13.64
C ASN A 36 -19.06 -0.26 -12.82
N LEU A 37 -19.57 -1.39 -13.35
CA LEU A 37 -19.43 -2.70 -12.69
C LEU A 37 -17.98 -3.21 -12.81
N ARG A 38 -17.34 -2.99 -13.95
CA ARG A 38 -15.94 -3.34 -14.17
C ARG A 38 -15.00 -2.57 -13.24
N ASP A 39 -15.21 -1.27 -13.11
CA ASP A 39 -14.38 -0.42 -12.26
C ASP A 39 -14.53 -0.82 -10.78
N ARG A 40 -15.76 -1.14 -10.36
CA ARG A 40 -16.03 -1.65 -9.01
C ARG A 40 -15.38 -3.02 -8.76
N LEU A 41 -15.41 -3.91 -9.74
CA LEU A 41 -14.74 -5.21 -9.64
C LEU A 41 -13.21 -5.06 -9.55
N LEU A 42 -12.63 -4.14 -10.32
CA LEU A 42 -11.19 -3.83 -10.26
C LEU A 42 -10.80 -3.26 -8.90
N ALA A 43 -11.57 -2.30 -8.37
CA ALA A 43 -11.35 -1.73 -7.04
C ALA A 43 -11.39 -2.82 -5.95
N GLU A 44 -12.42 -3.66 -5.93
CA GLU A 44 -12.55 -4.79 -4.99
C GLU A 44 -11.39 -5.79 -5.09
N THR A 45 -10.92 -6.07 -6.30
CA THR A 45 -9.78 -6.98 -6.50
C THR A 45 -8.47 -6.35 -6.02
N ALA A 46 -8.27 -5.05 -6.26
CA ALA A 46 -7.11 -4.32 -5.78
C ALA A 46 -7.09 -4.23 -4.25
N GLU A 47 -8.23 -3.92 -3.62
CA GLU A 47 -8.36 -3.92 -2.15
C GLU A 47 -8.04 -5.29 -1.56
N ARG A 48 -8.54 -6.38 -2.15
CA ARG A 48 -8.18 -7.74 -1.70
C ARG A 48 -6.70 -8.07 -1.86
N LEU A 49 -6.06 -7.59 -2.92
CA LEU A 49 -4.63 -7.77 -3.13
C LEU A 49 -3.82 -7.01 -2.06
N ILE A 50 -4.19 -5.76 -1.77
CA ILE A 50 -3.59 -4.95 -0.71
C ILE A 50 -3.74 -5.66 0.64
N HIS A 51 -4.94 -6.12 0.98
CA HIS A 51 -5.16 -6.86 2.23
C HIS A 51 -4.39 -8.18 2.30
N ALA A 52 -4.22 -8.89 1.18
CA ALA A 52 -3.41 -10.10 1.15
C ALA A 52 -1.91 -9.78 1.38
N ALA A 53 -1.41 -8.67 0.83
CA ALA A 53 -0.06 -8.18 1.07
C ALA A 53 0.13 -7.75 2.53
N ASP A 54 -0.83 -7.03 3.13
CA ASP A 54 -0.79 -6.64 4.54
C ASP A 54 -0.76 -7.87 5.48
N ARG A 55 -1.52 -8.90 5.14
CA ARG A 55 -1.53 -10.17 5.91
C ARG A 55 -0.21 -10.91 5.76
N LEU A 56 0.42 -10.86 4.59
CA LEU A 56 1.75 -11.42 4.35
C LEU A 56 2.83 -10.65 5.13
N ASP A 57 2.80 -9.33 5.10
CA ASP A 57 3.72 -8.48 5.86
C ASP A 57 3.55 -8.68 7.37
N SER A 58 2.31 -8.71 7.86
CA SER A 58 2.00 -8.98 9.26
C SER A 58 2.44 -10.38 9.70
N ALA A 59 2.39 -11.35 8.78
CA ALA A 59 2.81 -12.73 9.04
C ALA A 59 4.32 -12.95 8.85
N LEU A 60 5.04 -12.07 8.13
CA LEU A 60 6.43 -12.29 7.73
C LEU A 60 7.47 -11.29 8.30
N CYS A 61 7.12 -10.06 8.70
CA CYS A 61 8.16 -9.04 8.90
C CYS A 61 8.04 -8.22 10.20
N LEU A 62 9.17 -8.17 10.91
CA LEU A 62 9.46 -7.12 11.88
C LEU A 62 9.29 -5.74 11.17
N SER A 63 8.51 -4.83 11.73
CA SER A 63 8.43 -3.42 11.33
C SER A 63 9.81 -2.74 11.35
N VAL A 64 9.96 -1.58 10.71
CA VAL A 64 11.26 -0.86 10.66
C VAL A 64 11.88 -0.66 12.06
N PRO A 65 11.13 -0.20 13.10
CA PRO A 65 11.67 -0.16 14.45
C PRO A 65 12.13 -1.54 14.96
N GLN A 66 11.33 -2.59 14.77
CA GLN A 66 11.69 -3.95 15.20
C GLN A 66 12.95 -4.47 14.48
N ARG A 67 13.13 -4.15 13.18
CA ARG A 67 14.33 -4.48 12.40
C ARG A 67 15.56 -3.71 12.89
N VAL A 68 15.40 -2.43 13.21
CA VAL A 68 16.47 -1.60 13.80
C VAL A 68 16.83 -2.12 15.19
N ALA A 69 15.86 -2.44 16.05
CA ALA A 69 16.12 -3.04 17.36
C ALA A 69 16.90 -4.36 17.25
N ARG A 70 16.46 -5.25 16.36
CA ARG A 70 17.16 -6.51 16.08
C ARG A 70 18.58 -6.29 15.56
N PHE A 71 18.79 -5.31 14.69
CA PHE A 71 20.12 -4.95 14.18
C PHE A 71 21.04 -4.50 15.31
N LEU A 72 20.56 -3.64 16.21
CA LEU A 72 21.35 -3.14 17.34
C LEU A 72 21.69 -4.24 18.34
N VAL A 73 20.72 -5.08 18.72
CA VAL A 73 20.93 -6.21 19.64
C VAL A 73 21.92 -7.22 19.05
N ALA A 74 21.76 -7.58 17.78
CA ALA A 74 22.69 -8.48 17.11
C ALA A 74 24.12 -7.87 16.97
N GLY A 75 24.23 -6.54 16.90
CA GLY A 75 25.51 -5.85 16.83
C GLY A 75 26.28 -5.89 18.16
N ILE A 76 25.62 -5.63 19.29
CA ILE A 76 26.27 -5.72 20.62
C ILE A 76 26.65 -7.17 20.96
N GLU A 77 25.84 -8.14 20.54
CA GLU A 77 26.10 -9.57 20.77
C GLU A 77 27.33 -10.06 19.99
N ARG A 78 27.54 -9.55 18.77
CA ARG A 78 28.72 -9.87 17.94
C ARG A 78 29.98 -9.10 18.36
N GLY A 79 29.81 -7.90 18.92
CA GLY A 79 30.90 -6.98 19.27
C GLY A 79 31.67 -7.34 20.55
N GLY A 80 31.48 -8.53 21.12
CA GLY A 80 32.21 -8.96 22.32
C GLY A 80 31.70 -8.37 23.64
N GLY A 81 30.43 -7.93 23.69
CA GLY A 81 29.74 -7.57 24.94
C GLY A 81 29.74 -6.09 25.32
N GLY A 82 30.34 -5.21 24.52
CA GLY A 82 30.22 -3.77 24.70
C GLY A 82 28.83 -3.25 24.30
N PRO A 83 28.24 -2.29 25.02
CA PRO A 83 26.91 -1.76 24.70
C PRO A 83 26.89 -0.83 23.48
N SER A 84 28.04 -0.54 22.87
CA SER A 84 28.18 0.49 21.83
C SER A 84 28.43 -0.10 20.44
N LEU A 85 27.74 0.42 19.43
CA LEU A 85 28.00 0.14 18.02
C LEU A 85 28.58 1.37 17.32
N ALA A 86 29.74 1.23 16.70
CA ALA A 86 30.29 2.23 15.78
C ALA A 86 29.65 2.06 14.39
N VAL A 87 28.50 2.70 14.15
CA VAL A 87 27.72 2.57 12.93
C VAL A 87 27.04 3.88 12.55
N ARG A 88 26.97 4.21 11.25
CA ARG A 88 26.17 5.36 10.78
C ARG A 88 24.74 4.92 10.48
N GLN A 89 23.80 5.84 10.61
CA GLN A 89 22.40 5.59 10.25
C GLN A 89 22.21 5.25 8.76
N THR A 90 23.06 5.79 7.88
CA THR A 90 23.09 5.44 6.45
C THR A 90 23.42 3.98 6.26
N ASP A 91 24.42 3.48 6.99
CA ASP A 91 24.89 2.11 6.88
C ASP A 91 23.81 1.13 7.41
N ILE A 92 23.10 1.52 8.48
CA ILE A 92 21.92 0.79 8.97
C ILE A 92 20.82 0.77 7.90
N ALA A 93 20.54 1.92 7.28
CA ALA A 93 19.48 2.07 6.29
C ALA A 93 19.76 1.20 5.05
N GLU A 94 20.99 1.21 4.55
CA GLU A 94 21.47 0.36 3.45
C GLU A 94 21.37 -1.11 3.83
N THR A 95 21.88 -1.50 5.00
CA THR A 95 21.85 -2.90 5.47
C THR A 95 20.42 -3.42 5.62
N LEU A 96 19.50 -2.56 6.05
CA LEU A 96 18.09 -2.90 6.23
C LEU A 96 17.24 -2.59 4.99
N GLY A 97 17.79 -2.07 3.89
CA GLY A 97 17.00 -1.71 2.71
C GLY A 97 15.83 -0.77 3.02
N VAL A 98 16.02 0.20 3.91
CA VAL A 98 15.03 1.23 4.28
C VAL A 98 15.62 2.62 4.10
N THR A 99 14.81 3.67 4.18
CA THR A 99 15.31 5.05 4.11
C THR A 99 16.04 5.46 5.39
N ARG A 100 16.98 6.40 5.27
CA ARG A 100 17.67 7.00 6.43
C ARG A 100 16.69 7.68 7.37
N GLU A 101 15.65 8.31 6.84
CA GLU A 101 14.59 8.97 7.60
C GLU A 101 13.84 7.96 8.48
N ALA A 102 13.55 6.76 7.96
CA ALA A 102 12.88 5.70 8.71
C ALA A 102 13.76 5.16 9.85
N VAL A 103 15.08 5.00 9.62
CA VAL A 103 16.05 4.65 10.67
C VAL A 103 16.14 5.76 11.72
N SER A 104 16.24 7.01 11.30
CA SER A 104 16.30 8.17 12.21
C SER A 104 15.06 8.25 13.10
N ALA A 105 13.87 8.03 12.53
CA ALA A 105 12.61 7.99 13.29
C ALA A 105 12.58 6.84 14.31
N ALA A 106 13.04 5.65 13.93
CA ALA A 106 13.15 4.50 14.84
C ALA A 106 14.14 4.77 16.00
N LEU A 107 15.32 5.29 15.69
CA LEU A 107 16.32 5.64 16.71
C LEU A 107 15.83 6.76 17.63
N ARG A 108 15.12 7.76 17.10
CA ARG A 108 14.48 8.81 17.90
C ARG A 108 13.50 8.20 18.91
N ARG A 109 12.63 7.29 18.48
CA ARG A 109 11.68 6.59 19.35
C ARG A 109 12.39 5.81 20.46
N PHE A 110 13.48 5.11 20.14
CA PHE A 110 14.24 4.36 21.14
C PHE A 110 14.95 5.26 22.14
N ARG A 111 15.46 6.41 21.69
CA ARG A 111 16.07 7.41 22.57
C ARG A 111 15.04 8.08 23.49
N GLU A 112 13.87 8.43 22.97
CA GLU A 112 12.74 8.95 23.77
C GLU A 112 12.30 7.93 24.84
N ALA A 113 12.31 6.65 24.50
CA ALA A 113 12.05 5.55 25.43
C ALA A 113 13.25 5.18 26.33
N ARG A 114 14.36 5.94 26.26
CA ARG A 114 15.62 5.71 27.02
C ARG A 114 16.23 4.31 26.81
N LEU A 115 15.97 3.69 25.66
CA LEU A 115 16.53 2.38 25.29
C LEU A 115 17.93 2.49 24.70
N ILE A 116 18.22 3.62 24.06
CA ILE A 116 19.51 3.91 23.44
C ILE A 116 19.92 5.36 23.68
N ASP A 117 21.20 5.64 23.50
CA ASP A 117 21.72 6.97 23.23
C ASP A 117 22.50 7.01 21.91
N THR A 118 22.67 8.21 21.35
CA THR A 118 23.32 8.41 20.05
C THR A 118 24.39 9.48 20.14
N ARG A 119 25.62 9.13 19.81
CA ARG A 119 26.77 10.02 19.67
C ARG A 119 27.23 10.09 18.21
N TYR A 120 28.23 10.92 17.90
CA TYR A 120 28.75 11.01 16.54
C TYR A 120 29.22 9.63 16.05
N ARG A 121 28.45 9.04 15.12
CA ARG A 121 28.68 7.72 14.51
C ARG A 121 28.73 6.53 15.47
N VAL A 122 28.18 6.71 16.67
CA VAL A 122 28.13 5.66 17.69
C VAL A 122 26.72 5.62 18.25
N ILE A 123 26.19 4.41 18.43
CA ILE A 123 24.90 4.17 19.11
C ILE A 123 25.20 3.35 20.35
N ASP A 124 24.82 3.86 21.51
CA ASP A 124 24.94 3.18 22.80
C ASP A 124 23.60 2.54 23.15
N VAL A 125 23.59 1.24 23.36
CA VAL A 125 22.42 0.49 23.82
C VAL A 125 22.39 0.55 25.35
N LEU A 126 21.39 1.25 25.89
CA LEU A 126 21.23 1.45 27.33
C LEU A 126 20.41 0.31 27.96
N ASP A 127 19.36 -0.15 27.26
CA ASP A 127 18.47 -1.22 27.71
C ASP A 127 18.27 -2.25 26.58
N PRO A 128 19.14 -3.27 26.49
CA PRO A 128 19.00 -4.37 25.53
C PRO A 128 17.68 -5.13 25.67
N ASP A 129 17.18 -5.32 26.89
CA ASP A 129 15.94 -6.07 27.14
C ASP A 129 14.70 -5.27 26.75
N GLY A 130 14.74 -3.95 26.92
CA GLY A 130 13.75 -3.03 26.35
C GLY A 130 13.73 -3.07 24.82
N LEU A 131 14.89 -3.16 24.16
CA LEU A 131 14.95 -3.37 22.69
C LEU A 131 14.39 -4.74 22.28
N ARG A 132 14.68 -5.81 23.02
CA ARG A 132 14.11 -7.15 22.76
C ARG A 132 12.58 -7.15 22.88
N ARG A 133 12.03 -6.50 23.92
CA ARG A 133 10.57 -6.30 24.05
C ARG A 133 9.99 -5.47 22.91
N ALA A 134 10.72 -4.46 22.43
CA ALA A 134 10.33 -3.67 21.27
C ALA A 134 10.30 -4.49 19.96
N MET A 135 11.00 -5.63 19.89
CA MET A 135 10.92 -6.58 18.78
C MET A 135 9.61 -7.39 18.80
N GLU A 136 9.00 -7.58 19.95
CA GLU A 136 7.77 -8.37 20.14
C GLU A 136 6.51 -7.49 20.07
N GLY A 137 6.60 -6.22 20.48
CA GLY A 137 5.46 -5.31 20.65
C GLY A 137 4.83 -4.70 19.38
N GLY A 138 5.08 -5.25 18.20
CA GLY A 138 4.58 -4.71 16.93
C GLY A 138 3.17 -5.16 16.56
N ALA A 139 2.16 -4.74 17.32
CA ALA A 139 0.79 -4.75 16.80
C ALA A 139 0.62 -3.57 15.81
N ALA A 140 0.33 -3.93 14.55
CA ALA A 140 -0.23 -3.11 13.45
C ALA A 140 0.29 -1.67 13.28
N VAL A 141 1.18 -1.47 12.30
CA VAL A 141 1.48 -0.13 11.77
C VAL A 141 0.66 0.10 10.49
N ARG A 142 -0.19 1.14 10.53
CA ARG A 142 -0.91 1.68 9.37
C ARG A 142 0.07 2.21 8.34
N ILE A 143 -0.13 1.85 7.08
CA ILE A 143 0.46 2.56 5.95
C ILE A 143 -0.49 3.71 5.61
N ASP A 144 -0.13 4.93 6.03
CA ASP A 144 -0.77 6.14 5.50
C ASP A 144 -0.29 6.36 4.06
N ILE A 145 -1.06 5.86 3.09
CA ILE A 145 -0.91 6.22 1.67
C ILE A 145 -1.56 7.60 1.46
N ALA A 146 -1.02 8.62 2.12
CA ALA A 146 -1.43 10.01 1.95
C ALA A 146 -0.24 10.90 1.60
N ALA A 147 0.57 10.47 0.62
CA ALA A 147 1.63 11.31 0.04
C ALA A 147 1.83 11.02 -1.45
N THR A 148 0.76 11.07 -2.23
CA THR A 148 0.87 11.37 -3.66
C THR A 148 -0.23 12.36 -4.04
N ARG A 149 -0.16 13.55 -3.44
CA ARG A 149 -0.68 14.75 -4.09
C ARG A 149 0.41 15.26 -5.02
N HIS A 150 0.33 14.90 -6.29
CA HIS A 150 0.89 15.71 -7.37
C HIS A 150 -0.27 16.26 -8.19
N HIS A 151 -0.63 17.48 -7.81
CA HIS A 151 -0.97 18.59 -8.68
C HIS A 151 -1.83 18.29 -9.92
N SER A 152 -3.13 18.50 -9.73
CA SER A 152 -4.07 18.87 -10.78
C SER A 152 -3.69 20.23 -11.36
N THR A 153 -3.20 20.25 -12.59
CA THR A 153 -3.34 21.37 -13.54
C THR A 153 -3.46 20.83 -14.96
N LEU A 154 -4.63 20.26 -15.28
CA LEU A 154 -5.10 20.23 -16.66
C LEU A 154 -6.45 20.93 -16.72
N ASN A 155 -6.34 22.16 -17.20
CA ASN A 155 -7.39 23.09 -17.52
C ASN A 155 -8.31 22.48 -18.59
N ALA A 156 -9.43 21.88 -18.16
CA ALA A 156 -10.49 21.46 -19.06
C ALA A 156 -11.30 22.69 -19.47
N ARG A 157 -10.97 23.27 -20.63
CA ARG A 157 -11.90 24.15 -21.35
C ARG A 157 -13.19 23.36 -21.64
N PRO A 158 -14.38 23.89 -21.31
CA PRO A 158 -15.62 23.23 -21.69
C PRO A 158 -15.84 23.35 -23.20
N LEU A 159 -15.93 22.21 -23.89
CA LEU A 159 -16.53 22.13 -25.22
C LEU A 159 -18.04 22.32 -25.05
N SER A 160 -18.50 23.55 -25.27
CA SER A 160 -19.92 23.88 -25.31
C SER A 160 -20.58 23.19 -26.51
N ARG A 161 -21.55 22.33 -26.23
CA ARG A 161 -22.52 21.82 -27.20
C ARG A 161 -23.68 22.81 -27.26
N ASP A 162 -23.75 23.62 -28.31
CA ASP A 162 -25.01 24.24 -28.71
C ASP A 162 -25.68 23.36 -29.77
N ASN A 163 -26.74 22.68 -29.34
CA ASN A 163 -27.75 22.11 -30.23
C ASN A 163 -29.08 22.74 -29.83
N ALA A 164 -29.58 23.66 -30.66
CA ALA A 164 -30.95 24.13 -30.60
C ALA A 164 -31.58 24.00 -32.00
N THR A 165 -32.62 23.18 -32.03
CA THR A 165 -33.46 22.73 -33.13
C THR A 165 -34.54 23.80 -33.47
N THR A 166 -34.60 24.26 -34.75
CA THR A 166 -35.84 24.36 -35.62
C THR A 166 -36.85 25.55 -35.41
N PRO A 167 -37.77 25.98 -36.35
CA PRO A 167 -38.11 25.69 -37.79
C PRO A 167 -38.32 26.99 -38.71
N PRO A 168 -39.28 27.14 -39.70
CA PRO A 168 -39.02 27.27 -41.15
C PRO A 168 -39.72 28.48 -41.89
N ARG A 169 -39.74 28.46 -43.26
CA ARG A 169 -40.50 29.28 -44.27
C ARG A 169 -39.85 30.62 -44.71
N ALA A 170 -39.89 31.11 -45.97
CA ALA A 170 -40.62 30.77 -47.22
C ALA A 170 -39.94 31.38 -48.49
N SER A 171 -40.09 30.64 -49.61
CA SER A 171 -40.46 31.01 -51.01
C SER A 171 -39.98 32.26 -51.78
N ARG A 172 -39.78 32.01 -53.10
CA ARG A 172 -39.79 32.87 -54.34
C ARG A 172 -38.37 33.29 -54.82
N LEU A 173 -37.99 33.25 -56.10
CA LEU A 173 -38.71 33.33 -57.39
C LEU A 173 -37.76 32.86 -58.55
N MET A 174 -38.30 32.28 -59.63
CA MET A 174 -37.73 32.13 -61.02
C MET A 174 -38.53 33.10 -61.94
N PRO A 175 -38.35 33.26 -63.28
CA PRO A 175 -37.33 32.85 -64.26
C PRO A 175 -37.00 34.07 -65.19
N PRO A 176 -36.91 34.06 -66.55
CA PRO A 176 -37.10 33.03 -67.60
C PRO A 176 -35.85 32.19 -67.93
#